data_AF-A0AA39PZV4-F1
#
_entry.id   AF-A0AA39PZV4-F1
#
_cell.length_a   1.000
_cell.length_b   1.000
_cell.length_c   1.000
_cell.angle_alpha   90.00
_cell.angle_beta   90.00
_cell.angle_gamma   90.00
#
_symmetry.space_group_name_H-M   'P 1'
#
loop_
_entity.id
_entity.type
_entity.pdbx_description
1 polymer ?
#
loop_
_entity_poly.entity_id
_entity_poly.type
_entity_poly.pdbx_seq_one_letter_code
_entity_poly.pdbx_strand_id
1 'polypeptide(L)' 'WAIGHTAKLSDLRDKDPSFKFVMPSAIKPPDSSSLPCLLTIDEIHKYPKLYAQAAANTAFKSGFNSVKIHSANG' A
#
# COMPACT_ATOMS: atom_id res chain seq x y z
N TRP A 1 2.00 2.29 3.30
CA TRP A 1 0.86 1.34 3.30
C TRP A 1 0.67 0.83 1.90
N ALA A 2 0.42 -0.48 1.74
CA ALA A 2 0.13 -1.10 0.46
C ALA A 2 -1.08 -2.04 0.53
N ILE A 3 -2.02 -1.71 1.43
CA ILE A 3 -3.22 -2.51 1.73
C ILE A 3 -4.43 -2.13 0.86
N GLY A 4 -4.28 -1.19 -0.08
CA GLY A 4 -5.29 -0.92 -1.12
C GLY A 4 -6.73 -0.76 -0.60
N HIS A 5 -7.58 -1.74 -0.92
CA HIS A 5 -9.04 -1.67 -0.77
C HIS A 5 -9.50 -1.44 0.68
N THR A 6 -8.83 -2.04 1.66
CA THR A 6 -9.19 -1.90 3.08
C THR A 6 -8.40 -0.81 3.81
N ALA A 7 -7.70 0.06 3.10
CA ALA A 7 -6.95 1.13 3.73
C ALA A 7 -7.88 2.12 4.47
N LYS A 8 -7.58 2.35 5.75
CA LYS A 8 -8.24 3.39 6.55
C LYS A 8 -7.72 4.77 6.14
N LEU A 9 -8.63 5.61 5.64
CA LEU A 9 -8.30 6.97 5.19
C LEU A 9 -7.80 7.87 6.32
N SER A 10 -8.26 7.66 7.56
CA SER A 10 -7.73 8.35 8.74
C SER A 10 -6.23 8.08 8.89
N ASP A 11 -5.83 6.81 8.89
CA ASP A 11 -4.45 6.39 9.13
C ASP A 11 -3.51 6.89 8.04
N LEU A 12 -3.99 6.94 6.79
CA LEU A 12 -3.25 7.52 5.67
C LEU A 12 -3.00 9.02 5.87
N ARG A 13 -4.05 9.77 6.22
CA ARG A 13 -3.99 11.24 6.43
C ARG A 13 -3.18 11.62 7.64
N ASP A 14 -3.31 10.87 8.74
CA ASP A 14 -2.57 11.08 9.97
C ASP A 14 -1.06 10.87 9.77
N LYS A 15 -0.68 9.95 8.87
CA LYS A 15 0.72 9.80 8.51
C LYS A 15 1.22 10.93 7.63
N ASP A 16 0.52 11.19 6.53
CA ASP A 16 0.88 12.19 5.55
C ASP A 16 -0.36 12.57 4.74
N PRO A 17 -0.86 13.82 4.88
CA PRO A 17 -2.04 14.29 4.15
C PRO A 17 -1.89 14.23 2.62
N SER A 18 -0.68 14.16 2.09
CA SER A 18 -0.41 14.04 0.65
C SER A 18 -0.61 12.62 0.11
N PHE A 19 -0.74 11.61 0.98
CA PHE A 19 -0.91 10.23 0.55
C PHE A 19 -2.25 10.01 -0.14
N LYS A 20 -2.15 9.46 -1.35
CA LYS A 20 -3.31 9.10 -2.15
C LYS A 20 -3.88 7.77 -1.69
N PHE A 21 -5.21 7.69 -1.60
CA PHE A 21 -5.93 6.43 -1.52
C PHE A 21 -5.97 5.82 -2.92
N VAL A 22 -5.26 4.72 -3.14
CA VAL A 22 -5.06 4.13 -4.48
C VAL A 22 -5.58 2.70 -4.55
N MET A 23 -6.14 2.33 -5.71
CA MET A 23 -6.66 0.98 -6.00
C MET A 23 -6.48 0.61 -7.48
N PRO A 24 -6.59 -0.69 -7.85
CA PRO A 24 -6.53 -1.14 -9.25
C PRO A 24 -7.67 -0.60 -10.12
N SER A 25 -8.78 -0.16 -9.52
CA SER A 25 -9.94 0.41 -10.20
C SER A 25 -10.49 1.59 -9.40
N ALA A 26 -11.04 2.58 -10.08
CA ALA A 26 -11.73 3.72 -9.46
C ALA A 26 -13.17 3.35 -9.04
N ILE A 27 -13.31 2.28 -8.24
CA ILE A 27 -14.58 1.81 -7.69
C ILE A 27 -14.55 2.05 -6.19
N LYS A 28 -15.58 2.72 -5.67
CA LYS A 28 -15.71 3.04 -4.25
C LYS A 28 -16.02 1.77 -3.44
N PRO A 29 -15.22 1.40 -2.42
CA PRO A 29 -15.56 0.32 -1.49
C PRO A 29 -16.85 0.62 -0.70
N PRO A 30 -17.65 -0.39 -0.33
CA PRO A 30 -18.90 -0.19 0.41
C PRO A 30 -18.75 0.66 1.69
N ASP A 31 -17.67 0.43 2.44
CA ASP A 31 -17.42 1.08 3.74
C ASP A 31 -16.50 2.31 3.64
N SER A 32 -16.12 2.72 2.43
CA SER A 32 -15.28 3.90 2.22
C SER A 32 -16.13 5.13 1.92
N SER A 33 -15.74 6.30 2.41
CA SER A 33 -16.34 7.58 2.01
C SER A 33 -15.77 8.16 0.72
N SER A 34 -14.59 7.71 0.29
CA SER A 34 -13.80 8.34 -0.78
C SER A 34 -13.56 7.40 -1.97
N LEU A 35 -13.62 7.96 -3.18
CA LEU A 35 -13.27 7.25 -4.41
C LEU A 35 -11.74 7.07 -4.47
N PRO A 36 -11.23 5.86 -4.72
CA PRO A 36 -9.79 5.65 -4.88
C PRO A 36 -9.27 6.21 -6.20
N CYS A 37 -8.01 6.65 -6.18
CA CYS A 37 -7.25 6.98 -7.37
C CYS A 37 -6.79 5.70 -8.07
N LEU A 38 -6.99 5.65 -9.38
CA LEU A 38 -6.53 4.55 -10.22
C LEU A 38 -5.00 4.53 -10.27
N LEU A 39 -4.40 3.36 -10.05
CA LEU A 39 -2.97 3.17 -10.21
C LEU A 39 -2.53 3.35 -11.66
N THR A 40 -1.50 4.17 -11.87
CA THR A 40 -0.80 4.27 -13.15
C THR A 40 0.18 3.10 -13.33
N ILE A 41 0.56 2.81 -14.58
CA ILE A 41 1.56 1.76 -14.90
C ILE A 41 2.90 2.07 -14.22
N ASP A 42 3.30 3.33 -14.18
CA ASP A 42 4.52 3.75 -13.49
C ASP A 42 4.44 3.50 -11.98
N GLU A 43 3.29 3.74 -11.36
CA GLU A 43 3.08 3.44 -9.94
C GLU A 43 3.08 1.93 -9.68
N ILE A 44 2.44 1.14 -10.54
CA ILE A 44 2.44 -0.33 -10.45
C ILE A 44 3.89 -0.85 -10.44
N HIS A 45 4.75 -0.35 -11.31
CA HIS A 45 6.17 -0.75 -11.35
C HIS A 45 7.00 -0.24 -10.17
N LYS A 46 6.53 0.75 -9.40
CA LYS A 46 7.19 1.20 -8.16
C LYS A 46 6.94 0.25 -6.99
N TYR A 47 5.75 -0.35 -6.88
CA TYR A 47 5.40 -1.20 -5.74
C TYR A 47 6.35 -2.40 -5.53
N PRO A 48 6.73 -3.19 -6.56
CA PRO A 48 7.71 -4.26 -6.40
C PRO A 48 9.04 -3.78 -5.84
N LYS A 49 9.52 -2.60 -6.26
CA LYS A 49 10.76 -2.00 -5.76
C LYS A 49 10.63 -1.61 -4.29
N LEU A 50 9.48 -1.05 -3.89
CA LEU A 50 9.19 -0.71 -2.49
C LEU A 50 9.13 -1.96 -1.61
N TYR A 51 8.48 -3.04 -2.06
CA TYR A 51 8.47 -4.33 -1.35
C TYR A 51 9.88 -4.93 -1.23
N ALA A 52 10.66 -4.93 -2.32
CA ALA A 52 12.04 -5.40 -2.31
C ALA A 52 12.91 -4.59 -1.33
N GLN A 53 12.77 -3.27 -1.32
CA GLN A 53 13.51 -2.41 -0.38
C GLN A 53 13.11 -2.68 1.07
N ALA A 54 11.82 -2.88 1.34
CA ALA A 54 11.35 -3.26 2.68
C ALA A 54 11.94 -4.61 3.10
N ALA A 55 11.92 -5.62 2.21
CA ALA A 55 12.51 -6.92 2.49
C ALA A 55 14.04 -6.87 2.70
N ALA A 56 14.75 -6.06 1.92
CA ALA A 56 16.19 -5.85 2.10
C ALA A 56 16.49 -5.18 3.44
N ASN A 57 15.69 -4.17 3.84
CA ASN A 57 15.82 -3.58 5.17
C ASN A 57 15.55 -4.63 6.26
N THR A 58 14.60 -5.53 6.06
CA THR A 58 14.35 -6.63 6.99
C THR A 58 15.60 -7.51 7.13
N ALA A 59 16.09 -8.05 6.01
CA ALA A 59 17.21 -8.99 5.98
C ALA A 59 18.53 -8.41 6.51
N PHE A 60 18.82 -7.13 6.21
CA PHE A 60 20.13 -6.54 6.48
C PHE A 60 20.16 -5.58 7.67
N LYS A 61 19.01 -5.06 8.14
CA LYS A 61 18.97 -3.97 9.12
C LYS A 61 18.12 -4.23 10.36
N SER A 62 17.21 -5.20 10.32
CA SER A 62 16.19 -5.35 11.37
C SER A 62 16.37 -6.58 12.27
N GLY A 63 17.27 -7.50 11.93
CA GLY A 63 17.49 -8.75 12.68
C GLY A 63 16.43 -9.84 12.46
N PHE A 64 15.38 -9.59 11.66
CA PHE A 64 14.43 -10.62 11.25
C PHE A 64 15.01 -11.53 10.15
N ASN A 65 14.70 -12.83 10.21
CA ASN A 65 15.20 -13.83 9.26
C ASN A 65 14.28 -14.10 8.06
N SER A 66 13.06 -13.56 8.06
CA SER A 66 12.09 -13.83 7.00
C SER A 66 11.14 -12.65 6.78
N VAL A 67 10.50 -12.65 5.61
CA VAL A 67 9.52 -11.65 5.19
C VAL A 67 8.27 -12.37 4.69
N LYS A 68 7.09 -11.86 5.05
CA LYS A 68 5.81 -12.28 4.49
C LYS A 68 5.21 -11.14 3.68
N ILE A 69 4.80 -11.44 2.44
CA ILE A 69 4.00 -10.52 1.64
C ILE A 69 2.53 -10.76 1.98
N HIS A 70 1.82 -9.69 2.32
CA HIS A 70 0.39 -9.75 2.60
C HIS A 70 -0.38 -9.46 1.32
N SER A 71 -1.02 -10.49 0.75
CA SER A 71 -1.85 -10.42 -0.45
C SER A 71 -3.27 -10.93 -0.18
N ALA A 72 -3.75 -10.75 1.04
CA ALA A 72 -5.06 -11.21 1.50
C ALA A 72 -5.93 -10.01 1.93
N ASN A 73 -7.22 -10.27 2.16
CA ASN A 73 -8.18 -9.37 2.80
C ASN A 73 -8.46 -8.03 2.09
N GLY A 74 -7.89 -7.80 0.90
CA GLY A 74 -8.25 -6.69 0.01
C GLY A 74 -7.48 -5.42 0.29
#